data_AF-A0A7Y2YEM8-F1
#
_entry.id   AF-A0A7Y2YEM8-F1
#
_cell.length_a   1.000
_cell.length_b   1.000
_cell.length_c   1.000
_cell.angle_alpha   90.00
_cell.angle_beta   90.00
_cell.angle_gamma   90.00
#
_symmetry.space_group_name_H-M   'P 1'
#
loop_
_entity.id
_entity.type
_entity.pdbx_description
1 polymer ?
#
loop_
_entity_poly.entity_id
_entity_poly.type
_entity_poly.pdbx_seq_one_letter_code
_entity_poly.pdbx_strand_id
1 'polypeptide(L)' 'EIPIEERDPAEVTDVWGRLPDGGVGSVRITPDGVTARNFAFDVTPANLVSGLITERGVCPASEEGLLSLYPEQGVRG' A
#
# COMPACT_ATOMS: atom_id res chain seq x y z
N GLU A 1 4.46 12.16 -11.17
CA GLU A 1 4.41 11.94 -9.72
C GLU A 1 3.25 10.98 -9.43
N ILE A 2 3.45 10.01 -8.54
CA ILE A 2 2.37 9.12 -8.08
C ILE A 2 1.87 9.73 -6.76
N PRO A 3 0.66 10.31 -6.70
CA PRO A 3 0.17 10.91 -5.47
C PRO A 3 0.00 9.84 -4.38
N ILE A 4 0.45 10.14 -3.18
CA ILE A 4 0.30 9.26 -2.01
C ILE A 4 -0.95 9.67 -1.24
N GLU A 5 -1.87 8.73 -1.06
CA GLU A 5 -3.11 8.92 -0.30
C GLU A 5 -2.78 9.09 1.20
N GLU A 6 -3.29 10.16 1.82
CA GLU A 6 -3.31 10.33 3.28
C GLU A 6 -4.72 9.99 3.79
N ARG A 7 -4.83 9.00 4.66
CA ARG A 7 -6.09 8.46 5.21
C ARG A 7 -6.41 9.03 6.58
N ASP A 8 -7.57 8.66 7.12
CA ASP A 8 -8.03 9.12 8.43
C ASP A 8 -6.98 8.78 9.51
N PRO A 9 -6.50 9.78 10.30
CA PRO A 9 -5.62 9.55 11.43
C PRO A 9 -6.16 8.55 12.47
N ALA A 10 -7.49 8.36 12.54
CA ALA A 10 -8.13 7.41 13.44
C ALA A 10 -7.66 5.96 13.21
N GLU A 11 -7.26 5.58 12.00
CA GLU A 11 -6.71 4.24 11.72
C GLU A 11 -5.37 3.98 12.43
N VAL A 12 -4.68 5.05 12.87
CA VAL A 12 -3.42 4.99 13.63
C VAL A 12 -3.66 5.24 15.11
N THR A 13 -4.56 6.15 15.48
CA THR A 13 -4.79 6.52 16.89
C THR A 13 -5.69 5.55 17.64
N ASP A 14 -6.51 4.76 16.93
CA ASP A 14 -7.53 3.90 17.49
C ASP A 14 -7.40 2.47 16.94
N VAL A 15 -7.49 1.46 17.82
CA VAL A 15 -7.43 0.05 17.44
C VAL A 15 -8.76 -0.64 17.75
N TRP A 16 -9.27 -1.42 16.79
CA TRP A 16 -10.48 -2.22 16.96
C TRP A 16 -10.17 -3.57 17.60
N GLY A 17 -10.96 -3.97 18.60
CA GLY A 17 -10.75 -5.23 19.31
C GLY A 17 -11.99 -5.73 20.06
N ARG A 18 -11.86 -6.92 20.66
CA ARG A 18 -12.88 -7.47 21.56
C ARG A 18 -12.78 -6.81 22.93
N LEU A 19 -13.92 -6.44 23.49
CA LEU A 19 -14.05 -5.86 24.82
C LEU A 19 -14.34 -6.94 25.88
N PRO A 20 -14.10 -6.66 27.18
CA PRO A 20 -14.34 -7.63 28.26
C PRO A 20 -15.79 -8.11 28.40
N ASP A 21 -16.76 -7.33 27.91
CA ASP A 21 -18.17 -7.68 27.85
C ASP A 21 -18.53 -8.61 26.67
N GLY A 22 -17.55 -8.97 25.84
CA GLY A 22 -17.71 -9.81 24.65
C GLY A 22 -18.06 -9.03 23.37
N GLY A 23 -18.28 -7.72 23.46
CA GLY A 23 -18.52 -6.84 22.31
C GLY A 23 -17.27 -6.55 21.48
N VAL A 24 -17.44 -5.77 20.41
CA VAL A 24 -16.35 -5.23 19.57
C VAL A 24 -16.42 -3.71 19.64
N GLY A 25 -15.28 -3.06 19.90
CA GLY A 25 -15.19 -1.60 19.96
C GLY A 25 -13.78 -1.11 19.63
N SER A 26 -13.64 0.21 19.54
CA SER A 26 -12.35 0.87 19.36
C SER A 26 -11.77 1.30 20.72
N VAL A 27 -10.44 1.23 20.81
CA VAL A 27 -9.66 1.72 21.94
C VAL A 27 -8.62 2.70 21.42
N ARG A 28 -8.61 3.92 21.97
CA ARG A 28 -7.56 4.90 21.69
C ARG A 28 -6.24 4.45 22.32
N ILE A 29 -5.19 4.38 21.51
CA ILE A 29 -3.84 3.96 21.92
C ILE A 29 -2.83 5.10 22.01
N THR A 30 -3.23 6.31 21.60
CA THR A 30 -2.44 7.54 21.73
C THR A 30 -2.95 8.41 22.88
N PRO A 31 -2.15 9.37 23.39
CA PRO A 31 -2.65 10.39 24.31
C PRO A 31 -3.79 11.22 23.71
N ASP A 32 -4.61 11.80 24.58
CA ASP A 32 -5.69 12.70 24.17
C ASP A 32 -5.16 13.93 23.43
N GLY A 33 -5.86 14.34 22.37
CA GLY A 33 -5.55 15.52 21.56
C GLY A 33 -4.41 15.34 20.54
N VAL A 34 -3.80 14.15 20.46
CA VAL A 34 -2.78 13.83 19.45
C VAL A 34 -3.45 13.36 18.15
N THR A 35 -2.87 13.75 17.01
CA THR A 35 -3.25 13.27 15.66
C THR A 35 -2.09 12.49 15.03
N ALA A 36 -2.33 11.88 13.88
CA ALA A 36 -1.35 11.06 13.16
C ALA A 36 -1.21 11.49 11.69
N ARG A 37 -0.04 11.18 11.12
CA ARG A 37 0.15 11.09 9.67
C ARG A 37 -0.12 9.64 9.26
N ASN A 38 -0.97 9.44 8.26
CA ASN A 38 -1.36 8.12 7.82
C ASN A 38 -1.27 8.01 6.29
N PHE A 39 -0.05 7.89 5.77
CA PHE A 39 0.16 7.64 4.35
C PHE A 39 -0.17 6.17 4.04
N ALA A 40 -1.15 5.94 3.17
CA ALA A 40 -1.66 4.61 2.86
C ALA A 40 -0.70 3.78 2.01
N PHE A 41 0.19 4.44 1.27
CA PHE A 41 1.13 3.82 0.34
C PHE A 41 2.50 4.48 0.42
N ASP A 42 3.52 3.76 -0.06
CA ASP A 42 4.84 4.29 -0.39
C ASP A 42 5.24 3.87 -1.81
N VAL A 43 6.35 4.41 -2.31
CA VAL A 43 6.93 4.00 -3.59
C VAL A 43 8.20 3.22 -3.31
N THR A 44 8.21 1.93 -3.65
CA THR A 44 9.42 1.11 -3.63
C THR A 44 10.17 1.24 -4.97
N PRO A 45 11.42 1.72 -4.97
CA PRO A 45 12.25 1.75 -6.18
C PRO A 45 12.43 0.36 -6.82
N ALA A 46 12.41 0.32 -8.15
CA ALA A 46 12.47 -0.94 -8.91
C ALA A 46 13.74 -1.77 -8.64
N ASN A 47 14.87 -1.13 -8.32
CA ASN A 47 16.13 -1.82 -7.99
C ASN A 47 16.10 -2.56 -6.64
N LEU A 48 15.05 -2.38 -5.84
CA LEU A 48 14.82 -3.15 -4.60
C LEU A 48 13.88 -4.35 -4.83
N VAL A 49 13.34 -4.52 -6.04
CA VAL A 49 12.39 -5.58 -6.38
C VAL A 49 13.08 -6.64 -7.25
N SER A 50 13.16 -7.89 -6.76
CA SER A 50 13.83 -8.98 -7.50
C SER A 50 13.09 -9.40 -8.78
N GLY A 51 11.78 -9.25 -8.83
CA GLY A 51 10.96 -9.55 -10.00
C GLY A 51 9.49 -9.22 -9.75
N LEU A 52 8.74 -9.07 -10.84
CA LEU A 52 7.30 -8.85 -10.83
C LEU A 52 6.61 -10.16 -11.22
N ILE A 53 5.64 -10.60 -10.43
CA ILE A 53 4.77 -11.73 -10.74
C ILE A 53 3.46 -11.18 -11.26
N THR A 54 3.05 -11.60 -12.45
CA THR A 54 1.81 -11.18 -13.09
C THR A 54 1.02 -12.40 -13.58
N GLU A 55 -0.17 -12.18 -14.12
CA GLU A 55 -0.98 -13.25 -14.72
C GLU A 55 -0.35 -13.87 -15.99
N ARG A 56 0.69 -13.25 -16.56
CA ARG A 56 1.42 -13.73 -17.74
C ARG A 56 2.79 -14.33 -17.45
N GLY A 57 3.21 -14.38 -16.18
CA GLY A 57 4.47 -14.98 -15.75
C GLY A 57 5.28 -14.07 -14.83
N VAL A 58 6.59 -14.30 -14.77
CA VAL A 58 7.52 -13.56 -13.92
C VAL A 58 8.53 -12.82 -14.79
N CYS A 59 8.79 -11.54 -14.51
CA CYS A 59 9.79 -10.74 -15.22
C CYS A 59 10.65 -9.89 -14.28
N PRO A 60 11.81 -9.38 -14.72
CA PRO A 60 12.56 -8.35 -13.98
C PRO A 60 11.70 -7.10 -13.77
N ALA A 61 11.89 -6.39 -12.64
CA ALA A 61 11.21 -5.12 -12.35
C ALA A 61 11.78 -3.97 -13.20
N SER A 62 11.43 -3.98 -14.49
CA SER A 62 11.93 -3.07 -15.52
C SER A 62 10.85 -2.86 -16.59
N GLU A 63 10.98 -1.79 -17.37
CA GLU A 63 10.10 -1.53 -18.50
C GLU A 63 10.23 -2.64 -19.56
N GLU A 64 11.46 -3.06 -19.89
CA GLU A 64 11.69 -4.15 -20.84
C GLU A 64 11.12 -5.48 -20.33
N GLY A 65 11.24 -5.75 -19.03
CA GLY A 65 10.66 -6.93 -18.39
C GLY A 65 9.14 -6.94 -18.53
N LEU A 66 8.47 -5.84 -18.25
CA LEU A 66 7.02 -5.70 -18.42
C LEU A 66 6.61 -5.82 -19.90
N LEU A 67 7.33 -5.16 -20.82
CA LEU A 67 7.05 -5.24 -22.26
C LEU A 67 7.25 -6.65 -22.83
N SER A 68 8.12 -7.47 -22.23
CA SER A 68 8.28 -8.88 -22.62
C SER A 68 7.01 -9.72 -22.36
N LEU A 69 6.22 -9.35 -21.35
CA LEU A 69 4.95 -10.00 -21.01
C LEU A 69 3.72 -9.28 -21.61
N TYR A 70 3.80 -7.96 -21.80
CA TYR A 70 2.73 -7.09 -22.32
C TYR A 70 3.16 -6.28 -23.55
N PRO A 71 3.53 -6.92 -24.67
CA PRO A 71 4.04 -6.23 -25.86
C PRO A 71 3.02 -5.26 -26.46
N GLU A 72 1.72 -5.48 -26.25
CA GLU A 72 0.66 -4.58 -26.71
C GLU A 72 0.73 -3.17 -26.09
N GLN A 73 1.36 -3.03 -24.92
CA GLN A 73 1.54 -1.74 -24.23
C GLN A 73 2.71 -0.92 -24.79
N GLY A 74 3.60 -1.55 -25.57
CA GLY A 74 4.75 -0.89 -26.21
C GLY A 74 4.38 -0.09 -27.46
N VAL A 75 3.17 -0.30 -28.01
CA VAL A 75 2.67 0.47 -29.14
C VAL A 75 1.89 1.67 -28.61
N ARG A 76 2.60 2.73 -28.23
CA ARG A 76 1.97 4.04 -28.08
C ARG A 76 1.81 4.65 -29.48
N GLY A 77 0.56 4.77 -29.94
CA GLY A 77 0.21 5.71 -31.01
C GLY A 77 0.40 7.15 -30.58
#